data_AF-A0A6I2A7R4-F1
#
_entry.id   AF-A0A6I2A7R4-F1
#
_cell.length_a   1.000
_cell.length_b   1.000
_cell.length_c   1.000
_cell.angle_alpha   90.00
_cell.angle_beta   90.00
_cell.angle_gamma   90.00
#
_symmetry.space_group_name_H-M   'P 1'
#
loop_
_entity.id
_entity.type
_entity.pdbx_description
1 polymer ?
#
loop_
_entity_poly.entity_id
_entity_poly.type
_entity_poly.pdbx_seq_one_letter_code
_entity_poly.pdbx_strand_id
1 'polypeptide(L)'
;MWRKKSPPSPPPRVSARGRGGCEVSWGGVDMKVFYVFMGLIQALILRIFPFLGYEGVINTQINIYKRIKRVAPPDISENEILNYLIDSRVRSLPRISSQESEIAYYLPILENSEKTLEDVVWSIVEYEYFLSSEGKTINKLQRMGIPRDEIPMEIESLKEKPRMYLRRKIDKEIKNA
;
A
#
# COMPACT_ATOMS: atom_id res chain seq x y z
N MET A 1 33.56 -42.54 -44.01
CA MET A 1 32.82 -41.26 -43.93
C MET A 1 32.08 -41.21 -42.59
N TRP A 2 32.59 -40.45 -41.62
CA TRP A 2 31.96 -40.28 -40.31
C TRP A 2 31.47 -38.83 -40.19
N ARG A 3 30.14 -38.62 -40.13
CA ARG A 3 29.53 -37.30 -39.89
C ARG A 3 29.72 -36.91 -38.43
N LYS A 4 30.42 -35.80 -38.17
CA LYS A 4 30.46 -35.15 -36.85
C LYS A 4 29.04 -34.69 -36.50
N LYS A 5 28.47 -35.22 -35.40
CA LYS A 5 27.26 -34.68 -34.78
C LYS A 5 27.65 -33.42 -34.00
N SER A 6 27.01 -32.30 -34.29
CA SER A 6 27.16 -31.06 -33.54
C SER A 6 26.60 -31.23 -32.11
N PRO A 7 27.23 -30.65 -31.07
CA PRO A 7 26.68 -30.69 -29.72
C PRO A 7 25.40 -29.83 -29.62
N PRO A 8 24.48 -30.17 -28.69
CA PRO A 8 23.26 -29.41 -28.49
C PRO A 8 23.58 -28.00 -27.95
N SER A 9 22.80 -27.02 -28.42
CA SER A 9 22.87 -25.63 -27.98
C SER A 9 22.60 -25.51 -26.48
N PRO A 10 23.32 -24.63 -25.76
CA PRO A 10 23.04 -24.37 -24.35
C PRO A 10 21.66 -23.71 -24.20
N PRO A 11 20.94 -23.97 -23.09
CA PRO A 11 19.68 -23.29 -22.83
C PRO A 11 19.91 -21.77 -22.70
N PRO A 12 18.92 -20.94 -23.06
CA PRO A 12 19.05 -19.49 -22.95
C PRO A 12 19.33 -19.10 -21.49
N ARG A 13 20.35 -18.27 -21.29
CA ARG A 13 20.62 -17.63 -19.99
C ARG A 13 19.41 -16.78 -19.63
N VAL A 14 18.66 -17.20 -18.62
CA VAL A 14 17.68 -16.35 -17.94
C VAL A 14 18.46 -15.27 -17.21
N SER A 15 18.54 -14.09 -17.83
CA SER A 15 18.99 -12.88 -17.17
C SER A 15 17.94 -12.50 -16.14
N ALA A 16 18.23 -12.73 -14.86
CA ALA A 16 17.45 -12.20 -13.75
C ALA A 16 17.60 -10.67 -13.72
N ARG A 17 16.79 -9.97 -14.52
CA ARG A 17 16.65 -8.52 -14.45
C ARG A 17 15.24 -8.09 -14.82
N GLY A 18 14.25 -8.65 -14.15
CA GLY A 18 12.88 -8.14 -14.13
C GLY A 18 12.67 -7.24 -12.92
N ARG A 19 13.28 -6.04 -12.93
CA ARG A 19 12.89 -4.97 -12.02
C ARG A 19 11.61 -4.38 -12.61
N GLY A 20 10.49 -5.08 -12.44
CA GLY A 20 9.16 -4.65 -12.85
C GLY A 20 8.69 -3.52 -11.93
N GLY A 21 9.27 -2.34 -12.08
CA GLY A 21 8.61 -1.12 -11.67
C GLY A 21 7.47 -0.88 -12.67
N CYS A 22 6.26 -0.63 -12.17
CA CYS A 22 5.24 0.05 -12.96
C CYS A 22 5.84 1.37 -13.45
N GLU A 23 6.30 1.39 -14.69
CA GLU A 23 6.83 2.58 -15.34
C GLU A 23 5.64 3.39 -15.84
N VAL A 24 5.07 4.17 -14.93
CA VAL A 24 4.05 5.15 -15.28
C VAL A 24 4.78 6.33 -15.91
N SER A 25 4.59 6.50 -17.21
CA SER A 25 5.18 7.59 -18.01
C SER A 25 4.37 8.87 -17.82
N TRP A 26 5.03 9.97 -17.42
CA TRP A 26 4.40 11.26 -17.17
C TRP A 26 5.12 12.39 -17.89
N GLY A 27 4.36 13.24 -18.58
CA GLY A 27 4.84 14.41 -19.30
C GLY A 27 5.32 15.52 -18.38
N GLY A 28 6.56 15.97 -18.58
CA GLY A 28 6.87 17.36 -18.92
C GLY A 28 6.56 18.51 -17.94
N VAL A 29 6.57 18.32 -16.62
CA VAL A 29 6.77 19.43 -15.65
C VAL A 29 7.68 18.95 -14.52
N ASP A 30 8.48 19.85 -13.93
CA ASP A 30 9.71 19.63 -13.14
C ASP A 30 9.67 18.45 -12.14
N MET A 31 9.83 17.24 -12.69
CA MET A 31 9.85 15.94 -12.03
C MET A 31 10.73 15.95 -10.77
N LYS A 32 11.78 16.77 -10.77
CA LYS A 32 12.73 16.91 -9.67
C LYS A 32 12.08 17.40 -8.39
N VAL A 33 11.19 18.39 -8.44
CA VAL A 33 10.53 18.93 -7.23
C VAL A 33 9.59 17.87 -6.64
N PHE A 34 8.84 17.17 -7.49
CA PHE A 34 7.98 16.06 -7.09
C PHE A 34 8.79 14.90 -6.49
N TYR A 35 9.90 14.48 -7.12
CA TYR A 35 10.75 13.39 -6.62
C TYR A 35 11.48 13.72 -5.33
N VAL A 36 12.01 14.95 -5.18
CA VAL A 36 12.63 15.41 -3.94
C VAL A 36 11.60 15.42 -2.80
N PHE A 37 10.37 15.85 -3.09
CA PHE A 37 9.29 15.87 -2.11
C PHE A 37 8.79 14.46 -1.73
N MET A 38 8.67 13.55 -2.70
CA MET A 38 8.34 12.14 -2.45
C MET A 38 9.40 11.46 -1.56
N GLY A 39 10.68 11.81 -1.74
CA GLY A 39 11.76 11.36 -0.84
C GLY A 39 11.60 11.84 0.61
N LEU A 40 11.09 13.06 0.82
CA LEU A 40 10.81 13.60 2.15
C LEU A 40 9.59 12.93 2.82
N ILE A 41 8.57 12.56 2.04
CA ILE A 41 7.41 11.78 2.52
C ILE A 41 7.88 10.40 3.00
N GLN A 42 8.77 9.76 2.23
CA GLN A 42 9.34 8.45 2.57
C GLN A 42 10.09 8.47 3.92
N ALA A 43 10.79 9.57 4.22
CA ALA A 43 11.47 9.78 5.49
C ALA A 43 10.51 10.05 6.68
N LEU A 44 9.35 10.67 6.44
CA LEU A 44 8.34 10.93 7.48
C LEU A 44 7.60 9.65 7.91
N ILE A 45 7.33 8.76 6.95
CA ILE A 45 6.66 7.46 7.19
C ILE A 45 7.53 6.53 8.05
N LEU A 46 8.84 6.54 7.82
CA LEU A 46 9.79 5.64 8.47
C LEU A 46 9.86 5.71 10.00
N ARG A 47 9.46 6.85 10.60
CA ARG A 47 9.80 7.14 12.00
C ARG A 47 8.69 6.86 13.03
N ILE A 48 7.43 6.65 12.60
CA ILE A 48 6.29 6.75 13.52
C ILE A 48 5.30 5.57 13.45
N PHE A 49 5.42 4.68 12.45
CA PHE A 49 4.42 3.64 12.19
C PHE A 49 4.25 2.55 13.27
N PRO A 50 5.29 2.07 13.97
CA PRO A 50 5.11 1.00 14.97
C PRO A 50 4.34 1.42 16.23
N PHE A 51 4.22 2.74 16.50
CA PHE A 51 3.78 3.24 17.82
C PHE A 51 2.40 3.92 17.84
N LEU A 52 1.80 4.25 16.70
CA LEU A 52 0.59 5.10 16.67
C LEU A 52 -0.74 4.37 16.49
N GLY A 53 -0.74 3.03 16.34
CA GLY A 53 -1.96 2.26 16.08
C GLY A 53 -2.69 2.65 14.78
N TYR A 54 -3.93 2.17 14.61
CA TYR A 54 -4.71 2.43 13.40
C TYR A 54 -5.01 3.93 13.18
N GLU A 55 -5.19 4.71 14.24
CA GLU A 55 -5.47 6.15 14.15
C GLU A 55 -4.28 6.91 13.56
N GLY A 56 -3.06 6.55 13.94
CA GLY A 56 -1.85 7.12 13.38
C GLY A 56 -1.67 6.83 11.90
N VAL A 57 -1.92 5.58 11.50
CA VAL A 57 -1.86 5.18 10.08
C VAL A 57 -2.87 6.01 9.28
N ILE A 58 -4.13 6.05 9.71
CA ILE A 58 -5.20 6.81 9.05
C ILE A 58 -4.83 8.29 8.92
N ASN A 59 -4.43 8.93 10.03
CA ASN A 59 -4.08 10.35 10.03
C ASN A 59 -2.88 10.64 9.12
N THR A 60 -1.90 9.74 9.08
CA THR A 60 -0.71 9.89 8.23
C THR A 60 -1.07 9.78 6.75
N GLN A 61 -1.84 8.76 6.35
CA GLN A 61 -2.23 8.58 4.96
C GLN A 61 -3.10 9.74 4.46
N ILE A 62 -4.04 10.24 5.28
CA ILE A 62 -4.85 11.41 4.94
C ILE A 62 -3.97 12.67 4.78
N ASN A 63 -2.98 12.87 5.65
CA ASN A 63 -2.05 13.99 5.53
C ASN A 63 -1.17 13.91 4.28
N ILE A 64 -0.71 12.71 3.92
CA ILE A 64 0.05 12.47 2.69
C ILE A 64 -0.82 12.76 1.49
N TYR A 65 -2.04 12.20 1.45
CA TYR A 65 -3.02 12.47 0.39
C TYR A 65 -3.25 13.96 0.18
N LYS A 66 -3.52 14.73 1.24
CA LYS A 66 -3.71 16.18 1.16
C LYS A 66 -2.48 16.91 0.62
N ARG A 67 -1.29 16.47 1.01
CA ARG A 67 -0.03 17.06 0.52
C ARG A 67 0.17 16.76 -0.95
N ILE A 68 -0.07 15.52 -1.39
CA ILE A 68 -0.02 15.14 -2.81
C ILE A 68 -1.01 16.00 -3.58
N LYS A 69 -2.29 16.03 -3.18
CA LYS A 69 -3.33 16.81 -3.84
C LYS A 69 -3.01 18.29 -3.98
N ARG A 70 -2.29 18.87 -3.00
CA ARG A 70 -1.87 20.28 -3.05
C ARG A 70 -0.75 20.56 -4.06
N VAL A 71 0.17 19.62 -4.25
CA VAL A 71 1.34 19.80 -5.14
C VAL A 71 1.16 19.16 -6.50
N ALA A 72 0.10 18.36 -6.67
CA ALA A 72 -0.16 17.65 -7.91
C ALA A 72 -0.59 18.64 -9.01
N PRO A 73 -0.24 18.36 -10.29
CA PRO A 73 -0.68 19.17 -11.41
C PRO A 73 -2.21 19.27 -11.48
N PRO A 74 -2.78 20.36 -12.00
CA PRO A 74 -4.23 20.54 -12.06
C PRO A 74 -4.95 19.47 -12.90
N ASP A 75 -4.25 18.84 -13.85
CA ASP A 75 -4.81 17.88 -14.81
C ASP A 75 -4.75 16.42 -14.32
N ILE A 76 -4.16 16.17 -13.14
CA ILE A 76 -4.07 14.83 -12.60
C ILE A 76 -5.42 14.36 -12.06
N SER A 77 -5.82 13.15 -12.40
CA SER A 77 -7.06 12.59 -11.91
C SER A 77 -6.94 12.18 -10.43
N GLU A 78 -8.08 12.18 -9.73
CA GLU A 78 -8.16 11.71 -8.34
C GLU A 78 -7.67 10.25 -8.21
N ASN A 79 -8.03 9.39 -9.18
CA ASN A 79 -7.57 8.00 -9.22
C ASN A 79 -6.04 7.87 -9.32
N GLU A 80 -5.38 8.76 -10.05
CA GLU A 80 -3.92 8.80 -10.15
C GLU A 80 -3.28 9.26 -8.84
N ILE A 81 -3.84 10.28 -8.18
CA ILE A 81 -3.43 10.70 -6.82
C ILE A 81 -3.51 9.52 -5.85
N LEU A 82 -4.59 8.75 -5.91
CA LEU A 82 -4.80 7.57 -5.06
C LEU A 82 -3.81 6.43 -5.38
N ASN A 83 -3.49 6.21 -6.66
CA ASN A 83 -2.42 5.29 -7.06
C ASN A 83 -1.05 5.73 -6.51
N TYR A 84 -0.75 7.03 -6.52
CA TYR A 84 0.47 7.57 -5.93
C TYR A 84 0.55 7.33 -4.42
N LEU A 85 -0.58 7.39 -3.71
CA LEU A 85 -0.62 7.10 -2.28
C LEU A 85 -0.21 5.65 -2.00
N ILE A 86 -0.72 4.70 -2.80
CA ILE A 86 -0.35 3.28 -2.72
C ILE A 86 1.13 3.09 -3.07
N ASP A 87 1.60 3.63 -4.20
CA ASP A 87 3.01 3.50 -4.60
C ASP A 87 3.97 4.11 -3.57
N SER A 88 3.60 5.26 -2.98
CA SER A 88 4.34 5.88 -1.88
C SER A 88 4.45 4.92 -0.69
N ARG A 89 3.36 4.25 -0.32
CA ARG A 89 3.38 3.25 0.75
C ARG A 89 4.25 2.06 0.39
N VAL A 90 4.08 1.49 -0.80
CA VAL A 90 4.86 0.33 -1.29
C VAL A 90 6.34 0.66 -1.36
N ARG A 91 6.76 1.90 -1.58
CA ARG A 91 8.19 2.29 -1.57
C ARG A 91 8.72 2.58 -0.17
N SER A 92 7.84 2.89 0.77
CA SER A 92 8.23 3.25 2.13
C SER A 92 8.64 2.03 2.96
N LEU A 93 9.54 2.28 3.91
CA LEU A 93 9.95 1.35 4.94
C LEU A 93 9.39 1.85 6.30
N PRO A 94 9.29 1.01 7.34
CA PRO A 94 9.48 -0.43 7.32
C PRO A 94 8.35 -1.16 6.56
N ARG A 95 8.68 -2.33 6.00
CA ARG A 95 7.72 -3.23 5.36
C ARG A 95 7.39 -4.37 6.32
N ILE A 96 6.14 -4.82 6.27
CA ILE A 96 5.65 -5.94 7.08
C ILE A 96 5.95 -7.28 6.40
N SER A 97 6.01 -7.31 5.07
CA SER A 97 6.40 -8.49 4.29
C SER A 97 7.29 -8.11 3.11
N SER A 98 7.52 -9.06 2.19
CA SER A 98 8.17 -8.76 0.92
C SER A 98 7.37 -7.71 0.13
N GLN A 99 8.08 -6.95 -0.70
CA GLN A 99 7.47 -5.97 -1.60
C GLN A 99 6.48 -6.60 -2.58
N GLU A 100 6.77 -7.81 -3.05
CA GLU A 100 5.91 -8.56 -3.99
C GLU A 100 4.58 -8.93 -3.35
N SER A 101 4.58 -9.37 -2.08
CA SER A 101 3.35 -9.67 -1.34
C SER A 101 2.53 -8.42 -1.05
N GLU A 102 3.20 -7.29 -0.77
CA GLU A 102 2.55 -6.00 -0.60
C GLU A 102 1.84 -5.54 -1.89
N ILE A 103 2.53 -5.65 -3.03
CA ILE A 103 1.98 -5.30 -4.34
C ILE A 103 0.81 -6.22 -4.69
N ALA A 104 0.94 -7.53 -4.47
CA ALA A 104 -0.12 -8.50 -4.72
C ALA A 104 -1.39 -8.18 -3.90
N TYR A 105 -1.23 -7.71 -2.66
CA TYR A 105 -2.34 -7.27 -1.83
C TYR A 105 -3.05 -6.03 -2.39
N TYR A 106 -2.29 -5.04 -2.89
CA TYR A 106 -2.87 -3.81 -3.44
C TYR A 106 -3.35 -3.91 -4.90
N LEU A 107 -3.02 -4.99 -5.62
CA LEU A 107 -3.37 -5.14 -7.03
C LEU A 107 -4.88 -4.93 -7.31
N PRO A 108 -5.82 -5.52 -6.54
CA PRO A 108 -7.25 -5.34 -6.80
C PRO A 108 -7.71 -3.88 -6.68
N ILE A 109 -7.16 -3.12 -5.73
CA ILE A 109 -7.53 -1.71 -5.56
C ILE A 109 -6.83 -0.81 -6.59
N LEU A 110 -5.64 -1.18 -7.06
CA LEU A 110 -4.97 -0.47 -8.16
C LEU A 110 -5.75 -0.60 -9.47
N GLU A 111 -6.35 -1.76 -9.74
CA GLU A 111 -7.17 -2.03 -10.92
C GLU A 111 -8.56 -1.35 -10.87
N ASN A 112 -9.06 -1.02 -9.68
CA ASN A 112 -10.32 -0.29 -9.52
C ASN A 112 -10.16 1.19 -9.89
N SER A 113 -10.78 1.64 -10.98
CA SER A 113 -10.77 3.05 -11.42
C SER A 113 -11.71 3.96 -10.62
N GLU A 114 -12.68 3.38 -9.91
CA GLU A 114 -13.68 4.10 -9.10
C GLU A 114 -13.34 4.08 -7.60
N LYS A 115 -12.11 3.67 -7.24
CA LYS A 115 -11.65 3.64 -5.86
C LYS A 115 -11.75 5.01 -5.20
N THR A 116 -12.10 5.01 -3.93
CA THR A 116 -12.17 6.21 -3.12
C THR A 116 -10.95 6.34 -2.22
N LEU A 117 -10.77 7.53 -1.62
CA LEU A 117 -9.78 7.71 -0.56
C LEU A 117 -10.02 6.78 0.63
N GLU A 118 -11.28 6.49 0.97
CA GLU A 118 -11.62 5.55 2.04
C GLU A 118 -11.08 4.16 1.70
N ASP A 119 -11.32 3.67 0.48
CA ASP A 119 -10.87 2.34 0.06
C ASP A 119 -9.35 2.23 0.15
N VAL A 120 -8.62 3.22 -0.35
CA VAL A 120 -7.15 3.19 -0.35
C VAL A 120 -6.58 3.25 1.06
N VAL A 121 -7.05 4.20 1.87
CA VAL A 121 -6.55 4.33 3.25
C VAL A 121 -6.92 3.08 4.06
N TRP A 122 -8.11 2.51 3.84
CA TRP A 122 -8.53 1.27 4.47
C TRP A 122 -7.63 0.11 4.09
N SER A 123 -7.33 -0.10 2.81
CA SER A 123 -6.39 -1.14 2.36
C SER A 123 -5.02 -1.01 3.02
N ILE A 124 -4.51 0.23 3.16
CA ILE A 124 -3.24 0.46 3.85
C ILE A 124 -3.36 0.09 5.34
N VAL A 125 -4.42 0.49 6.02
CA VAL A 125 -4.66 0.15 7.43
C VAL A 125 -4.81 -1.35 7.63
N GLU A 126 -5.57 -2.03 6.78
CA GLU A 126 -5.78 -3.47 6.86
C GLU A 126 -4.46 -4.22 6.68
N TYR A 127 -3.69 -3.85 5.66
CA TYR A 127 -2.37 -4.42 5.44
C TYR A 127 -1.41 -4.18 6.61
N GLU A 128 -1.40 -2.95 7.13
CA GLU A 128 -0.40 -2.58 8.11
C GLU A 128 -0.71 -3.01 9.52
N TYR A 129 -1.97 -2.88 9.90
CA TYR A 129 -2.41 -3.05 11.27
C TYR A 129 -3.01 -4.43 11.49
N PHE A 130 -3.82 -4.94 10.56
CA PHE A 130 -4.51 -6.22 10.73
C PHE A 130 -3.68 -7.39 10.22
N LEU A 131 -3.16 -7.35 8.98
CA LEU A 131 -2.35 -8.46 8.44
C LEU A 131 -1.02 -8.65 9.21
N SER A 132 -0.41 -7.58 9.70
CA SER A 132 0.81 -7.69 10.54
C SER A 132 0.55 -8.29 11.93
N SER A 133 -0.69 -8.19 12.42
CA SER A 133 -1.07 -8.59 13.77
C SER A 133 -2.01 -9.80 13.80
N GLU A 134 -2.46 -10.31 12.66
CA GLU A 134 -3.51 -11.33 12.56
C GLU A 134 -3.17 -12.57 13.38
N GLY A 135 -1.96 -13.12 13.23
CA GLY A 135 -1.52 -14.25 14.05
C GLY A 135 -1.45 -13.96 15.55
N LYS A 136 -1.13 -12.72 15.96
CA LYS A 136 -1.14 -12.30 17.38
C LYS A 136 -2.57 -12.12 17.88
N THR A 137 -3.45 -11.56 17.06
CA THR A 137 -4.86 -11.31 17.35
C THR A 137 -5.61 -12.63 17.49
N ILE A 138 -5.44 -13.56 16.55
CA ILE A 138 -5.99 -14.93 16.62
C ILE A 138 -5.52 -15.62 17.90
N ASN A 139 -4.21 -15.60 18.20
CA ASN A 139 -3.68 -16.20 19.42
C ASN A 139 -4.26 -15.55 20.70
N LYS A 140 -4.49 -14.23 20.70
CA LYS A 140 -5.11 -13.52 21.82
C LYS A 140 -6.58 -13.92 22.00
N LEU A 141 -7.34 -13.98 20.91
CA LEU A 141 -8.75 -14.40 20.91
C LEU A 141 -8.91 -15.84 21.43
N GLN A 142 -8.05 -16.76 20.98
CA GLN A 142 -8.02 -18.13 21.48
C GLN A 142 -7.71 -18.20 22.99
N ARG A 143 -6.77 -17.39 23.48
CA ARG A 143 -6.47 -17.30 24.93
C ARG A 143 -7.61 -16.73 25.75
N MET A 144 -8.48 -15.92 25.14
CA MET A 144 -9.70 -15.40 25.77
C MET A 144 -10.86 -16.39 25.72
N GLY A 145 -10.64 -17.61 25.19
CA GLY A 145 -11.64 -18.67 25.14
C GLY A 145 -12.61 -18.55 23.97
N ILE A 146 -12.33 -17.68 22.99
CA ILE A 146 -13.18 -17.54 21.80
C ILE A 146 -13.04 -18.79 20.92
N PRO A 147 -14.15 -19.47 20.57
CA PRO A 147 -14.16 -20.60 19.66
C PRO A 147 -13.55 -20.24 18.29
N ARG A 148 -12.84 -21.19 17.66
CA ARG A 148 -12.12 -20.91 16.39
C ARG A 148 -13.03 -20.49 15.25
N ASP A 149 -14.26 -21.00 15.24
CA ASP A 149 -15.32 -20.68 14.31
C ASP A 149 -15.90 -19.27 14.51
N GLU A 150 -15.76 -18.69 15.70
CA GLU A 150 -16.20 -17.31 16.02
C GLU A 150 -15.09 -16.26 15.79
N ILE A 151 -13.82 -16.67 15.71
CA ILE A 151 -12.67 -15.78 15.50
C ILE A 151 -12.83 -14.86 14.28
N PRO A 152 -13.28 -15.33 13.09
CA PRO A 152 -13.43 -14.46 11.92
C PRO A 152 -14.42 -13.32 12.18
N MET A 153 -15.54 -13.61 12.85
CA MET A 153 -16.55 -12.62 13.20
C MET A 153 -16.02 -11.58 14.18
N GLU A 154 -15.21 -12.02 15.15
CA GLU A 154 -14.60 -11.10 16.12
C GLU A 154 -13.46 -10.26 15.51
N ILE A 155 -12.74 -10.80 14.53
CA ILE A 155 -11.78 -9.99 13.75
C ILE A 155 -12.52 -8.91 12.95
N GLU A 156 -13.67 -9.24 12.36
CA GLU A 156 -14.46 -8.27 11.63
C GLU A 156 -15.05 -7.19 12.55
N SER A 157 -15.51 -7.56 13.76
CA SER A 157 -15.97 -6.59 14.76
C SER A 157 -14.86 -5.62 15.17
N LEU A 158 -13.61 -6.10 15.29
CA LEU A 158 -12.44 -5.26 15.57
C LEU A 158 -12.12 -4.27 14.44
N LYS A 159 -12.50 -4.56 13.19
CA LYS A 159 -12.31 -3.69 12.03
C LYS A 159 -13.32 -2.54 11.98
N GLU A 160 -14.48 -2.67 12.63
CA GLU A 160 -15.54 -1.65 12.59
C GLU A 160 -15.08 -0.30 13.16
N LYS A 161 -14.43 -0.31 14.32
CA LYS A 161 -14.01 0.93 15.00
C LYS A 161 -12.99 1.73 14.16
N PRO A 162 -11.91 1.14 13.65
CA PRO A 162 -11.01 1.82 12.71
C PRO A 162 -11.71 2.34 11.45
N ARG A 163 -12.65 1.55 10.88
CA ARG A 163 -13.40 1.95 9.69
C ARG A 163 -14.33 3.14 9.94
N MET A 164 -15.01 3.16 11.09
CA MET A 164 -15.79 4.31 11.53
C MET A 164 -14.93 5.55 11.77
N TYR A 165 -13.74 5.39 12.37
CA TYR A 165 -12.81 6.49 12.58
C TYR A 165 -12.37 7.09 11.23
N LEU A 166 -12.00 6.23 10.27
CA LEU A 166 -11.63 6.63 8.92
C LEU A 166 -12.72 7.45 8.24
N ARG A 167 -13.95 6.94 8.19
CA ARG A 167 -15.11 7.63 7.61
C ARG A 167 -15.32 9.01 8.21
N ARG A 168 -15.38 9.09 9.54
CA ARG A 168 -15.53 10.37 10.26
C ARG A 168 -14.41 11.34 9.95
N LYS A 169 -13.18 10.84 9.78
CA LYS A 169 -12.02 11.67 9.47
C LYS A 169 -12.11 12.19 8.04
N ILE A 170 -12.40 11.34 7.07
CA ILE A 170 -12.60 11.74 5.67
C ILE A 170 -13.74 12.76 5.56
N ASP A 171 -14.90 12.50 6.17
CA ASP A 171 -16.05 13.42 6.15
C ASP A 171 -15.69 14.81 6.67
N LYS A 172 -14.97 14.88 7.80
CA LYS A 172 -14.52 16.14 8.39
C LYS A 172 -13.52 16.87 7.50
N GLU A 173 -12.64 16.14 6.84
CA GLU A 173 -11.56 16.73 6.06
C GLU A 173 -11.99 17.09 4.63
N ILE A 174 -13.03 16.45 4.09
CA ILE A 174 -13.64 16.80 2.79
C ILE A 174 -14.63 17.95 2.93
N LYS A 175 -15.43 18.02 4.02
CA LYS A 175 -16.38 19.14 4.24
C LYS A 175 -15.70 20.48 4.56
N ASN A 176 -14.42 20.45 4.94
CA ASN A 176 -13.63 21.65 5.29
C ASN A 176 -12.54 21.97 4.24
N ALA A 177 -12.52 21.27 3.09
CA ALA A 177 -11.59 21.50 1.98
C ALA A 177 -12.31 22.23 0.84
#